data_AF-A0A355CPN8-F1
#
_entry.id   AF-A0A355CPN8-F1
#
_cell.length_a   1.000
_cell.length_b   1.000
_cell.length_c   1.000
_cell.angle_alpha   90.00
_cell.angle_beta   90.00
_cell.angle_gamma   90.00
#
_symmetry.space_group_name_H-M   'P 1'
#
loop_
_entity.id
_entity.type
_entity.pdbx_description
1 polymer ?
#
loop_
_entity_poly.entity_id
_entity_poly.type
_entity_poly.pdbx_seq_one_letter_code
_entity_poly.pdbx_strand_id
1 'polypeptide(L)'
;MMNVQEALAFADEVVFAKTGKHLDDMQFGVIEGVLKRQKYGDIAQGLNCTEGYAKDVGYELWELFSDAFGEDVNKLNLRSVLLRKGIVNSHKFTIFGNGNVGSGNVIGSLNICTSQEESPEFLRGKQRAKMEAIQRLQAVGLSDEQIAQCLDLTLEEIRQVDLTE
;
A
#
# COMPACT_ATOMS: atom_id res chain seq x y z
N MET A 1 5.51 1.57 6.95
CA MET A 1 6.84 1.13 6.48
C MET A 1 6.71 -0.35 6.18
N MET A 2 7.00 -0.82 4.96
CA MET A 2 6.79 -2.23 4.60
C MET A 2 7.70 -3.12 5.45
N ASN A 3 7.11 -4.11 6.11
CA ASN A 3 7.87 -5.09 6.89
C ASN A 3 8.40 -6.22 5.99
N VAL A 4 9.24 -7.11 6.54
CA VAL A 4 9.86 -8.20 5.75
C VAL A 4 8.81 -9.18 5.19
N GLN A 5 7.74 -9.45 5.94
CA GLN A 5 6.68 -10.37 5.53
C GLN A 5 5.85 -9.81 4.38
N GLU A 6 5.51 -8.53 4.44
CA GLU A 6 4.85 -7.84 3.33
C GLU A 6 5.71 -7.85 2.06
N ALA A 7 7.02 -7.59 2.20
CA ALA A 7 7.95 -7.63 1.07
C ALA A 7 8.09 -9.04 0.47
N LEU A 8 8.04 -10.08 1.30
CA LEU A 8 8.03 -11.47 0.85
C LEU A 8 6.75 -11.83 0.10
N ALA A 9 5.59 -11.45 0.62
CA ALA A 9 4.31 -11.69 -0.05
C ALA A 9 4.26 -11.01 -1.43
N PHE A 10 4.72 -9.75 -1.52
CA PHE A 10 4.80 -9.06 -2.79
C PHE A 10 5.81 -9.72 -3.77
N ALA A 11 6.95 -10.18 -3.27
CA ALA A 11 7.92 -10.90 -4.11
C ALA A 11 7.31 -12.21 -4.65
N ASP A 12 6.56 -12.94 -3.83
CA ASP A 12 5.86 -14.16 -4.21
C ASP A 12 4.82 -13.92 -5.32
N GLU A 13 4.00 -12.87 -5.18
CA GLU A 13 3.04 -12.46 -6.22
C GLU A 13 3.73 -12.14 -7.55
N VAL A 14 4.88 -11.48 -7.51
CA VAL A 14 5.66 -11.14 -8.72
C VAL A 14 6.21 -12.39 -9.40
N VAL A 15 6.73 -13.34 -8.62
CA VAL A 15 7.22 -14.63 -9.14
C VAL A 15 6.07 -15.44 -9.75
N PHE A 16 4.92 -15.49 -9.07
CA PHE A 16 3.73 -16.16 -9.56
C PHE A 16 3.21 -15.53 -10.86
N ALA A 17 3.13 -14.20 -10.93
CA ALA A 17 2.69 -13.51 -12.14
C ALA A 17 3.60 -13.75 -13.35
N LYS A 18 4.92 -13.91 -13.13
CA LYS A 18 5.89 -14.16 -14.21
C LYS A 18 5.98 -15.63 -14.63
N THR A 19 5.81 -16.56 -13.69
CA THR A 19 6.16 -17.97 -13.91
C THR A 19 4.97 -18.93 -13.79
N GLY A 20 3.85 -18.48 -13.22
CA GLY A 20 2.72 -19.34 -12.83
C GLY A 20 3.00 -20.22 -11.60
N LYS A 21 4.15 -20.04 -10.93
CA LYS A 21 4.55 -20.79 -9.73
C LYS A 21 4.88 -19.82 -8.60
N HIS A 22 4.50 -20.19 -7.39
CA HIS A 22 4.91 -19.48 -6.18
C HIS A 22 6.37 -19.79 -5.84
N LEU A 23 6.96 -18.97 -4.97
CA LEU A 23 8.28 -19.19 -4.41
C LEU A 23 8.33 -20.56 -3.72
N ASP A 24 9.38 -21.33 -3.99
CA ASP A 24 9.71 -22.50 -3.18
C ASP A 24 10.43 -22.10 -1.88
N ASP A 25 10.61 -23.07 -0.98
CA ASP A 25 11.24 -22.85 0.33
C ASP A 25 12.66 -22.25 0.22
N MET A 26 13.42 -22.65 -0.81
CA MET A 26 14.78 -22.16 -1.03
C MET A 26 14.76 -20.70 -1.50
N GLN A 27 13.93 -20.39 -2.48
CA GLN A 27 13.76 -19.04 -2.99
C GLN A 27 13.25 -18.10 -1.90
N PHE A 28 12.25 -18.55 -1.13
CA PHE A 28 11.69 -17.82 0.00
C PHE A 28 12.76 -17.49 1.05
N GLY A 29 13.54 -18.50 1.46
CA GLY A 29 14.61 -18.34 2.43
C GLY A 29 15.71 -17.37 1.97
N VAL A 30 16.08 -17.43 0.69
CA VAL A 30 17.07 -16.52 0.10
C VAL A 30 16.56 -15.07 0.13
N ILE A 31 15.32 -14.82 -0.31
CA ILE A 31 14.73 -13.47 -0.29
C ILE A 31 14.63 -12.95 1.15
N GLU A 32 14.13 -13.77 2.07
CA GLU A 32 13.96 -13.37 3.47
C GLU A 32 15.31 -12.99 4.09
N GLY A 33 16.33 -13.82 3.91
CA GLY A 33 17.66 -13.57 4.43
C GLY A 33 18.28 -12.28 3.89
N VAL A 34 18.10 -12.01 2.59
CA VAL A 34 18.56 -10.77 1.96
C VAL A 34 17.81 -9.55 2.50
N LEU A 35 16.49 -9.63 2.69
CA LEU A 35 15.69 -8.56 3.30
C LEU A 35 16.11 -8.28 4.76
N LYS A 36 16.55 -9.32 5.48
CA LYS A 36 17.14 -9.26 6.83
C LYS A 36 18.63 -8.85 6.84
N ARG A 37 19.21 -8.53 5.68
CA ARG A 37 20.62 -8.13 5.49
C ARG A 37 21.65 -9.20 5.89
N GLN A 38 21.31 -10.47 5.79
CA GLN A 38 22.22 -11.57 6.08
C GLN A 38 23.26 -11.77 4.96
N LYS A 39 24.39 -12.42 5.29
CA LYS A 39 25.35 -12.88 4.28
C LYS A 39 24.89 -14.22 3.71
N TYR A 40 25.28 -14.54 2.47
CA TYR A 40 24.89 -15.81 1.85
C TYR A 40 25.36 -17.03 2.66
N GLY A 41 26.50 -16.93 3.36
CA GLY A 41 26.94 -17.99 4.28
C GLY A 41 25.93 -18.25 5.41
N ASP A 42 25.41 -17.20 6.05
CA ASP A 42 24.42 -17.32 7.13
C ASP A 42 23.08 -17.86 6.59
N ILE A 43 22.67 -17.39 5.41
CA ILE A 43 21.46 -17.86 4.72
C ILE A 43 21.59 -19.35 4.39
N ALA A 44 22.70 -19.74 3.78
CA ALA A 44 22.95 -21.11 3.39
C ALA A 44 23.00 -22.06 4.60
N GLN A 45 23.60 -21.61 5.70
CA GLN A 45 23.58 -22.35 6.96
C GLN A 45 22.14 -22.56 7.47
N GLY A 46 21.31 -21.51 7.44
CA GLY A 46 19.90 -21.62 7.83
C GLY A 46 19.07 -22.54 6.94
N LEU A 47 19.43 -22.66 5.67
CA LEU A 47 18.76 -23.49 4.67
C LEU A 47 19.40 -24.88 4.49
N ASN A 48 20.42 -25.22 5.27
CA ASN A 48 21.19 -26.47 5.14
C ASN A 48 21.72 -26.72 3.71
N CYS A 49 22.19 -25.66 3.04
CA CYS A 49 22.74 -25.74 1.69
C CYS A 49 24.15 -25.13 1.61
N THR A 50 24.75 -25.12 0.43
CA THR A 50 26.05 -24.47 0.21
C THR A 50 25.86 -22.98 -0.07
N GLU A 51 26.84 -22.15 0.31
CA GLU A 51 26.83 -20.72 -0.03
C GLU A 51 26.74 -20.50 -1.55
N GLY A 52 27.38 -21.37 -2.34
CA GLY A 52 27.29 -21.35 -3.80
C GLY A 52 25.85 -21.54 -4.29
N TYR A 53 25.16 -22.57 -3.79
CA TYR A 53 23.79 -22.84 -4.18
C TYR A 53 22.83 -21.69 -3.80
N ALA A 54 22.99 -21.09 -2.61
CA ALA A 54 22.21 -19.92 -2.22
C ALA A 54 22.48 -18.70 -3.13
N LYS A 55 23.71 -18.55 -3.64
CA LYS A 55 24.06 -17.50 -4.61
C LYS A 55 23.44 -17.76 -5.97
N ASP A 56 23.45 -19.01 -6.44
CA ASP A 56 22.86 -19.40 -7.72
C ASP A 56 21.36 -19.13 -7.72
N VAL A 57 20.64 -19.60 -6.69
CA VAL A 57 19.22 -19.28 -6.48
C VAL A 57 18.99 -17.77 -6.41
N GLY A 58 19.86 -17.04 -5.70
CA GLY A 58 19.78 -15.59 -5.63
C GLY A 58 19.93 -14.92 -6.99
N TYR A 59 20.88 -15.36 -7.82
CA TYR A 59 21.12 -14.81 -9.16
C TYR A 59 19.90 -14.95 -10.06
N GLU A 60 19.29 -16.14 -10.09
CA GLU A 60 18.06 -16.40 -10.86
C GLU A 60 16.91 -15.49 -10.40
N LEU A 61 16.75 -15.30 -9.10
CA LEU A 61 15.73 -14.40 -8.54
C LEU A 61 15.97 -12.93 -8.93
N TRP A 62 17.22 -12.47 -8.88
CA TRP A 62 17.55 -11.09 -9.26
C TRP A 62 17.28 -10.83 -10.75
N GLU A 63 17.60 -11.78 -11.62
CA GLU A 63 17.29 -11.70 -13.05
C GLU A 63 15.78 -11.63 -13.28
N LEU A 64 15.01 -12.50 -12.63
CA LEU A 64 13.56 -12.50 -12.69
C LEU A 64 12.96 -11.17 -12.22
N PHE A 65 13.40 -10.65 -11.08
CA PHE A 65 12.92 -9.37 -10.57
C PHE A 65 13.33 -8.21 -11.47
N SER A 66 14.52 -8.26 -12.07
CA SER A 66 14.98 -7.24 -13.02
C SER A 66 14.08 -7.17 -14.24
N ASP A 67 13.75 -8.33 -14.82
CA ASP A 67 12.80 -8.44 -15.93
C ASP A 67 11.38 -8.02 -15.52
N ALA A 68 10.94 -8.36 -14.31
CA ALA A 68 9.62 -7.99 -13.81
C ALA A 68 9.47 -6.49 -13.57
N PHE A 69 10.50 -5.84 -13.02
CA PHE A 69 10.42 -4.45 -12.62
C PHE A 69 10.95 -3.48 -13.68
N GLY A 70 11.65 -3.96 -14.70
CA GLY A 70 12.27 -3.13 -15.74
C GLY A 70 13.40 -2.25 -15.19
N GLU A 71 14.06 -2.68 -14.10
CA GLU A 71 15.21 -2.02 -13.50
C GLU A 71 16.17 -3.07 -12.94
N ASP A 72 17.47 -2.76 -12.85
CA ASP A 72 18.47 -3.68 -12.30
C ASP A 72 18.15 -4.00 -10.83
N VAL A 73 17.94 -5.29 -10.53
CA VAL A 73 17.75 -5.81 -9.18
C VAL A 73 18.94 -6.67 -8.81
N ASN A 74 19.39 -6.51 -7.58
CA ASN A 74 20.45 -7.31 -6.98
C ASN A 74 20.25 -7.36 -5.46
N LYS A 75 21.10 -8.14 -4.78
CA LYS A 75 21.07 -8.30 -3.32
C LYS A 75 21.02 -6.97 -2.56
N LEU A 76 21.74 -5.95 -3.02
CA LEU A 76 21.90 -4.69 -2.28
C LEU A 76 20.67 -3.79 -2.40
N ASN A 77 19.93 -3.88 -3.51
CA ASN A 77 18.81 -2.99 -3.80
C ASN A 77 17.43 -3.66 -3.72
N LEU A 78 17.36 -4.99 -3.56
CA LEU A 78 16.09 -5.74 -3.51
C LEU A 78 15.05 -5.06 -2.61
N ARG A 79 15.44 -4.73 -1.37
CA ARG A 79 14.52 -4.13 -0.40
C ARG A 79 13.95 -2.79 -0.89
N SER A 80 14.79 -1.91 -1.44
CA SER A 80 14.34 -0.59 -1.91
C SER A 80 13.51 -0.69 -3.18
N VAL A 81 13.80 -1.66 -4.06
CA VAL A 81 13.00 -1.97 -5.26
C VAL A 81 11.62 -2.49 -4.86
N LEU A 82 11.55 -3.53 -4.01
CA LEU A 82 10.27 -4.10 -3.57
C LEU A 82 9.40 -3.08 -2.85
N LEU A 83 9.99 -2.23 -2.00
CA LEU A 83 9.29 -1.12 -1.35
C LEU A 83 8.64 -0.18 -2.36
N ARG A 84 9.42 0.31 -3.33
CA ARG A 84 8.94 1.28 -4.32
C ARG A 84 7.92 0.65 -5.27
N LYS A 85 8.17 -0.57 -5.74
CA LYS A 85 7.29 -1.26 -6.70
C LYS A 85 6.01 -1.76 -6.03
N GLY A 86 6.08 -2.24 -4.78
CA GLY A 86 4.93 -2.69 -4.00
C GLY A 86 3.95 -1.55 -3.71
N ILE A 87 4.44 -0.38 -3.31
CA ILE A 87 3.61 0.83 -3.14
C ILE A 87 2.93 1.22 -4.46
N VAL A 88 3.65 1.15 -5.58
CA VAL A 88 3.06 1.47 -6.89
C VAL A 88 2.02 0.42 -7.30
N ASN A 89 2.25 -0.87 -7.03
CA ASN A 89 1.32 -1.94 -7.41
C ASN A 89 0.01 -1.89 -6.61
N SER A 90 0.05 -1.53 -5.33
CA SER A 90 -1.16 -1.29 -4.52
C SER A 90 -2.01 -0.13 -5.05
N HIS A 91 -1.43 0.78 -5.85
CA HIS A 91 -2.14 1.87 -6.53
C HIS A 91 -2.46 1.57 -8.00
N LYS A 92 -2.07 0.40 -8.54
CA LYS A 92 -2.18 0.05 -9.96
C LYS A 92 -3.12 -1.14 -10.23
N PHE A 93 -4.14 -1.32 -9.41
CA PHE A 93 -5.28 -2.16 -9.78
C PHE A 93 -6.30 -1.32 -10.56
N THR A 94 -6.08 -1.19 -11.88
CA THR A 94 -7.10 -0.67 -12.79
C THR A 94 -8.03 -1.82 -13.17
N ILE A 95 -9.32 -1.67 -12.86
CA ILE A 95 -10.37 -2.56 -13.34
C ILE A 95 -10.38 -2.52 -14.87
N PHE A 96 -9.87 -3.56 -15.53
CA PHE A 96 -10.23 -3.86 -16.92
C PHE A 96 -11.53 -4.67 -16.91
N GLY A 97 -12.64 -3.97 -16.68
CA GLY A 97 -13.98 -4.53 -16.74
C GLY A 97 -14.71 -4.03 -17.97
N ASN A 98 -14.37 -4.55 -19.16
CA ASN A 98 -15.40 -4.85 -20.17
C ASN A 98 -14.86 -5.83 -21.22
N GLY A 99 -14.97 -7.13 -20.94
CA GLY A 99 -14.70 -8.19 -21.88
C GLY A 99 -15.11 -9.54 -21.29
N ASN A 100 -16.28 -10.04 -21.69
CA ASN A 100 -16.78 -11.37 -21.37
C ASN A 100 -15.73 -12.45 -21.68
N VAL A 101 -15.21 -13.15 -20.67
CA VAL A 101 -14.67 -14.51 -20.84
C VAL A 101 -15.08 -15.35 -19.62
N GLY A 102 -15.67 -16.51 -19.91
CA GLY A 102 -16.40 -17.36 -18.96
C GLY A 102 -15.55 -18.07 -17.91
N SER A 103 -16.28 -18.57 -16.91
CA SER A 103 -15.91 -19.57 -15.91
C SER A 103 -14.47 -19.55 -15.38
N GLY A 104 -14.29 -18.85 -14.26
CA GLY A 104 -13.17 -19.05 -13.35
C GLY A 104 -13.43 -18.28 -12.07
N ASN A 105 -13.42 -18.95 -10.92
CA ASN A 105 -13.71 -18.40 -9.59
C ASN A 105 -13.07 -17.01 -9.40
N VAL A 106 -13.92 -15.99 -9.27
CA VAL A 106 -13.52 -14.65 -8.82
C VAL A 106 -13.19 -14.75 -7.34
N ILE A 107 -11.92 -14.98 -7.01
CA ILE A 107 -11.40 -14.59 -5.70
C ILE A 107 -11.24 -13.07 -5.79
N GLY A 108 -12.16 -12.37 -5.11
CA GLY A 108 -12.35 -10.93 -5.23
C GLY A 108 -11.08 -10.12 -5.06
N SER A 109 -10.97 -9.05 -5.85
CA SER A 109 -9.94 -8.04 -5.70
C SER A 109 -10.17 -7.28 -4.39
N LEU A 110 -9.32 -7.54 -3.40
CA LEU A 110 -9.29 -6.82 -2.13
C LEU A 110 -8.37 -5.61 -2.27
N ASN A 111 -8.93 -4.45 -2.60
CA ASN A 111 -8.19 -3.21 -2.45
C ASN A 111 -8.47 -2.66 -1.04
N ILE A 112 -7.63 -3.05 -0.07
CA ILE A 112 -7.55 -2.41 1.25
C ILE A 112 -6.86 -1.06 1.05
N CYS A 113 -7.54 -0.15 0.36
CA CYS A 113 -7.50 1.22 0.81
C CYS A 113 -8.49 1.24 1.97
N THR A 114 -7.99 1.10 3.21
CA THR A 114 -8.67 1.85 4.25
C THR A 114 -8.61 3.29 3.74
N SER A 115 -9.74 3.80 3.28
CA SER A 115 -10.08 5.20 3.53
C SER A 115 -9.57 5.42 4.93
N GLN A 116 -8.44 6.13 5.09
CA GLN A 116 -7.95 6.40 6.42
C GLN A 116 -9.18 6.90 7.17
N GLU A 117 -9.55 6.26 8.28
CA GLU A 117 -10.36 6.98 9.24
C GLU A 117 -9.58 8.27 9.44
N GLU A 118 -10.13 9.36 8.91
CA GLU A 118 -9.47 10.66 8.89
C GLU A 118 -8.97 10.85 10.32
N SER A 119 -7.65 11.02 10.50
CA SER A 119 -7.05 11.03 11.83
C SER A 119 -7.89 11.92 12.75
N PRO A 120 -8.15 11.54 14.01
CA PRO A 120 -8.95 12.35 14.93
C PRO A 120 -8.49 13.82 15.00
N GLU A 121 -7.20 14.09 14.80
CA GLU A 121 -6.67 15.45 14.69
C GLU A 121 -7.08 16.19 13.41
N PHE A 122 -7.12 15.49 12.27
CA PHE A 122 -7.55 16.04 10.99
C PHE A 122 -9.06 16.35 10.98
N LEU A 123 -9.89 15.44 11.49
CA LEU A 123 -11.33 15.67 11.67
C LEU A 123 -11.57 16.86 12.60
N ARG A 124 -10.83 16.95 13.71
CA ARG A 124 -10.91 18.08 14.65
C ARG A 124 -10.52 19.40 13.97
N GLY A 125 -9.48 19.39 13.13
CA GLY A 125 -9.08 20.56 12.34
C GLY A 125 -10.17 21.02 11.37
N LYS A 126 -10.80 20.09 10.66
CA LYS A 126 -11.91 20.35 9.72
C LYS A 126 -13.14 20.93 10.44
N GLN A 127 -13.53 20.37 11.58
CA GLN A 127 -14.64 20.89 12.38
C GLN A 127 -14.35 22.29 12.96
N ARG A 128 -13.12 22.53 13.43
CA ARG A 128 -12.71 23.85 13.92
C ARG A 128 -12.77 24.92 12.83
N ALA A 129 -12.27 24.61 11.63
CA ALA A 129 -12.33 25.53 10.50
C ALA A 129 -13.77 25.82 10.06
N LYS A 130 -14.65 24.80 10.07
CA LYS A 130 -16.08 24.94 9.80
C LYS A 130 -16.75 25.89 10.81
N MET A 131 -16.51 25.70 12.11
CA MET A 131 -17.04 26.55 13.18
C MET A 131 -16.55 28.00 13.07
N GLU A 132 -15.25 28.20 12.85
CA GLU A 132 -14.68 29.54 12.70
C GLU A 132 -15.27 30.29 11.49
N ALA A 133 -15.49 29.58 10.38
CA ALA A 133 -16.11 30.18 9.19
C ALA A 133 -17.55 30.61 9.47
N ILE A 134 -18.36 29.77 10.13
CA ILE A 134 -19.75 30.09 10.50
C ILE A 134 -19.80 31.33 11.39
N GLN A 135 -19.00 31.37 12.46
CA GLN A 135 -18.96 32.51 13.40
C GLN A 135 -18.55 33.82 12.69
N ARG A 136 -17.57 33.76 11.78
CA ARG A 136 -17.15 34.94 11.00
C ARG A 136 -18.25 35.44 10.07
N LEU A 137 -19.00 34.54 9.43
CA LEU A 137 -20.10 34.92 8.53
C LEU A 137 -21.28 35.51 9.30
N GLN A 138 -21.60 34.97 10.48
CA GLN A 138 -22.60 35.56 11.39
C GLN A 138 -22.18 36.95 11.87
N ALA A 139 -20.89 37.15 12.21
CA ALA A 139 -20.36 38.46 12.60
C ALA A 139 -20.43 39.53 11.47
N VAL A 140 -20.49 39.08 10.21
CA VAL A 140 -20.68 39.94 9.02
C VAL A 140 -22.17 40.16 8.71
N GLY A 141 -23.07 39.53 9.48
CA GLY A 141 -24.52 39.73 9.39
C GLY A 141 -25.23 38.81 8.41
N LEU A 142 -24.62 37.70 8.00
CA LEU A 142 -25.31 36.68 7.20
C LEU A 142 -26.28 35.90 8.08
N SER A 143 -27.47 35.60 7.55
CA SER A 143 -28.44 34.71 8.18
C SER A 143 -28.02 33.25 8.07
N ASP A 144 -28.47 32.42 9.02
CA ASP A 144 -28.14 30.99 9.06
C ASP A 144 -28.57 30.27 7.76
N GLU A 145 -29.67 30.69 7.12
CA GLU A 145 -30.11 30.16 5.83
C GLU A 145 -29.14 30.48 4.70
N GLN A 146 -28.54 31.66 4.71
CA GLN A 146 -27.54 32.07 3.71
C GLN A 146 -26.20 31.37 3.95
N ILE A 147 -25.83 31.15 5.21
CA ILE A 147 -24.62 30.41 5.58
C ILE A 147 -24.76 28.93 5.18
N ALA A 148 -25.93 28.34 5.45
CA ALA A 148 -26.27 26.97 5.04
C ALA A 148 -26.12 26.78 3.54
N GLN A 149 -26.67 27.69 2.75
CA GLN A 149 -26.56 27.65 1.29
C GLN A 149 -25.14 27.90 0.79
N CYS A 150 -24.38 28.81 1.43
CA CYS A 150 -23.03 29.17 1.01
C CYS A 150 -22.01 28.06 1.30
N LEU A 151 -22.21 27.30 2.38
CA LEU A 151 -21.29 26.25 2.83
C LEU A 151 -21.80 24.82 2.54
N ASP A 152 -22.92 24.67 1.82
CA ASP A 152 -23.62 23.41 1.59
C ASP A 152 -23.88 22.61 2.88
N LEU A 153 -24.36 23.29 3.92
CA LEU A 153 -24.67 22.74 5.24
C LEU A 153 -26.16 22.73 5.53
N THR A 154 -26.60 21.86 6.43
CA THR A 154 -27.96 21.90 6.99
C THR A 154 -28.08 22.95 8.10
N LEU A 155 -29.30 23.43 8.34
CA LEU A 155 -29.57 24.37 9.43
C LEU A 155 -29.30 23.74 10.80
N GLU A 156 -29.51 22.43 10.94
CA GLU A 156 -29.15 21.68 12.14
C GLU A 156 -27.64 21.69 12.40
N GLU A 157 -26.81 21.55 11.37
CA GLU A 157 -25.35 21.58 11.50
C GLU A 157 -24.80 22.96 11.91
N ILE A 158 -25.48 24.03 11.49
CA ILE A 158 -25.12 25.40 11.89
C ILE A 158 -25.51 25.63 13.35
N ARG A 159 -26.72 25.22 13.75
CA ARG A 159 -27.23 25.40 15.12
C ARG A 159 -26.50 24.54 16.16
N GLN A 160 -25.89 23.43 15.75
CA GLN A 160 -25.05 22.61 16.63
C GLN A 160 -23.74 23.29 17.03
N VAL A 161 -23.26 24.27 16.25
CA VAL A 161 -22.05 25.04 16.56
C VAL A 161 -22.28 26.00 17.74
N ASP A 162 -23.50 26.51 17.91
CA ASP A 162 -23.88 27.42 19.00
C ASP A 162 -24.12 26.70 20.35
N LEU A 163 -24.24 25.37 20.35
CA LEU A 163 -24.53 24.56 21.55
C LEU A 163 -23.27 24.02 22.25
N THR A 164 -22.07 24.39 21.78
CA THR A 164 -20.78 23.89 22.29
C THR A 164 -19.97 24.89 23.13
N GLU A 165 -20.58 25.98 23.60
CA GLU A 165 -20.00 26.83 24.67
C GLU A 165 -20.22 26.27 26.08
#